data_AF-A0A9D5NEK1-F1
#
_entry.id   AF-A0A9D5NEK1-F1
#
_cell.length_a   1.000
_cell.length_b   1.000
_cell.length_c   1.000
_cell.angle_alpha   90.00
_cell.angle_beta   90.00
_cell.angle_gamma   90.00
#
_symmetry.space_group_name_H-M   'P 1'
#
loop_
_entity.id
_entity.type
_entity.pdbx_description
1 polymer ?
#
loop_
_entity_poly.entity_id
_entity_poly.type
_entity_poly.pdbx_seq_one_letter_code
_entity_poly.pdbx_strand_id
1 'polypeptide(L)'
;MGFISYSLSYYSIQLEYLENTPVTVENIYHAKQLLKMLDDLIDEGYTSLYDRLEASYHGISRLHAYIEKNGEHPFEVIPTIGRDKVYEYSKEVYSLKDILDDVFSREKGDISDEPFLEELIRYCEWIGYEKDTAYIFLLRDTLLPYIYYRSLHREHLYPWLLSRKALVALSGVEDVDDEIRMALFNTLELNDYSSSDDFFDQVCKSIRNTIEAYPNIVECVKSLLGSIGEKKIVVIESGYCGTIPLLLKSLDGRVDLRMYTAATYLRDLYRDKIYTPRFEDIRLFETLYSQDLFIRFYSIADHTFLVKKCIDPVVEEKALAEINKMKV
;
A
#
# COMPACT_ATOMS: atom_id res chain seq x y z
N MET A 1 15.65 -3.52 -14.38
CA MET A 1 16.83 -3.12 -13.58
C MET A 1 16.71 -1.73 -12.94
N GLY A 2 15.66 -0.95 -13.21
CA GLY A 2 15.53 0.41 -12.66
C GLY A 2 15.37 0.53 -11.14
N PHE A 3 14.67 -0.38 -10.42
CA PHE A 3 14.52 -0.22 -8.95
C PHE A 3 15.86 -0.14 -8.20
N ILE A 4 16.74 -1.13 -8.40
CA ILE A 4 18.05 -1.18 -7.72
C ILE A 4 18.94 -0.03 -8.19
N SER A 5 19.01 0.22 -9.50
CA SER A 5 19.85 1.28 -10.09
C SER A 5 19.45 2.68 -9.57
N TYR A 6 18.15 2.99 -9.68
CA TYR A 6 17.58 4.23 -9.16
C TYR A 6 17.83 4.36 -7.66
N SER A 7 17.51 3.32 -6.88
CA SER A 7 17.66 3.38 -5.42
C SER A 7 19.12 3.61 -5.02
N LEU A 8 20.09 2.90 -5.61
CA LEU A 8 21.50 3.13 -5.30
C LEU A 8 21.92 4.59 -5.55
N SER A 9 21.49 5.16 -6.67
CA SER A 9 21.78 6.55 -7.02
C SER A 9 21.12 7.53 -6.04
N TYR A 10 19.85 7.29 -5.71
CA TYR A 10 19.09 8.08 -4.73
C TYR A 10 19.77 8.06 -3.35
N TYR A 11 20.04 6.86 -2.80
CA TYR A 11 20.67 6.75 -1.48
C TYR A 11 22.06 7.39 -1.45
N SER A 12 22.88 7.26 -2.51
CA SER A 12 24.17 7.94 -2.57
C SER A 12 24.04 9.46 -2.44
N ILE A 13 23.11 10.06 -3.17
CA ILE A 13 22.83 11.51 -3.11
C ILE A 13 22.34 11.91 -1.72
N GLN A 14 21.44 11.13 -1.12
CA GLN A 14 20.91 11.42 0.22
C GLN A 14 22.00 11.33 1.30
N LEU A 15 22.91 10.36 1.21
CA LEU A 15 24.03 10.21 2.15
C LEU A 15 24.96 11.42 2.06
N GLU A 16 25.33 11.84 0.84
CA GLU A 16 26.14 13.04 0.63
C GLU A 16 25.43 14.29 1.17
N TYR A 17 24.13 14.43 0.93
CA TYR A 17 23.35 15.54 1.47
C TYR A 17 23.38 15.59 3.00
N LEU A 18 23.11 14.47 3.67
CA LEU A 18 23.08 14.39 5.13
C LEU A 18 24.44 14.73 5.77
N GLU A 19 25.54 14.32 5.15
CA GLU A 19 26.89 14.55 5.68
C GLU A 19 27.41 15.97 5.44
N ASN A 20 26.93 16.64 4.39
CA ASN A 20 27.41 17.97 4.00
C ASN A 20 26.46 19.11 4.41
N THR A 21 25.31 18.81 5.02
CA THR A 21 24.36 19.82 5.50
C THR A 21 24.35 19.91 7.03
N PRO A 22 23.92 21.06 7.60
CA PRO A 22 23.74 21.18 9.03
C PRO A 22 22.80 20.11 9.58
N VAL A 23 23.16 19.57 10.74
CA VAL A 23 22.30 18.62 11.44
C VAL A 23 21.05 19.35 11.93
N THR A 24 19.88 18.84 11.54
CA THR A 24 18.57 19.29 12.02
C THR A 24 17.73 18.09 12.44
N VAL A 25 16.65 18.33 13.18
CA VAL A 25 15.71 17.28 13.57
C VAL A 25 15.10 16.62 12.33
N GLU A 26 14.81 17.40 11.29
CA GLU A 26 14.27 16.93 10.01
C GLU A 26 15.26 16.03 9.27
N ASN A 27 16.55 16.39 9.26
CA ASN A 27 17.59 15.58 8.61
C ASN A 27 17.83 14.26 9.36
N ILE A 28 17.81 14.28 10.69
CA ILE A 28 17.92 13.04 11.48
C ILE A 28 16.69 12.15 11.26
N TYR A 29 15.49 12.73 11.26
CA TYR A 29 14.25 12.01 10.96
C TYR A 29 14.27 11.40 9.56
N HIS A 30 14.71 12.16 8.55
CA HIS A 30 14.87 11.66 7.18
C HIS A 30 15.87 10.49 7.10
N ALA A 31 17.03 10.60 7.77
CA ALA A 31 17.99 9.49 7.85
C ALA A 31 17.37 8.22 8.45
N LYS A 32 16.57 8.36 9.52
CA LYS A 32 15.84 7.24 10.13
C LYS A 32 14.83 6.63 9.17
N GLN A 33 14.16 7.43 8.33
CA GLN A 33 13.20 6.92 7.34
C GLN A 33 13.88 6.20 6.17
N LEU A 34 15.03 6.70 5.71
CA LEU A 34 15.87 6.00 4.73
C LEU A 34 16.30 4.63 5.23
N LEU A 35 16.77 4.56 6.48
CA LEU A 35 17.15 3.30 7.09
C LEU A 35 15.94 2.36 7.26
N LYS A 36 14.82 2.88 7.76
CA LYS A 36 13.57 2.12 7.93
C LYS A 36 13.08 1.46 6.64
N MET A 37 13.17 2.16 5.51
CA MET A 37 12.83 1.57 4.20
C MET A 37 13.70 0.36 3.85
N LEU A 38 14.98 0.40 4.19
CA LEU A 38 15.92 -0.70 3.93
C LEU A 38 15.67 -1.88 4.89
N ASP A 39 15.46 -1.58 6.16
CA ASP A 39 15.14 -2.58 7.19
C ASP A 39 13.84 -3.31 6.87
N ASP A 40 12.81 -2.57 6.44
CA ASP A 40 11.52 -3.13 6.02
C ASP A 40 11.70 -4.05 4.80
N LEU A 41 12.52 -3.69 3.81
CA LEU A 41 12.80 -4.57 2.66
C LEU A 41 13.52 -5.86 3.06
N ILE A 42 14.50 -5.78 3.98
CA ILE A 42 15.17 -6.98 4.50
C ILE A 42 14.19 -7.88 5.23
N ASP A 43 13.29 -7.30 6.03
CA ASP A 43 12.31 -8.06 6.80
C ASP A 43 11.38 -8.88 5.90
N GLU A 44 11.05 -8.34 4.73
CA GLU A 44 10.32 -9.02 3.64
C GLU A 44 11.16 -10.04 2.85
N GLY A 45 12.47 -10.13 3.12
CA GLY A 45 13.40 -11.04 2.45
C GLY A 45 14.11 -10.45 1.23
N TYR A 46 13.94 -9.15 0.94
CA TYR A 46 14.59 -8.46 -0.17
C TYR A 46 15.94 -7.85 0.24
N THR A 47 17.02 -8.63 0.17
CA THR A 47 18.35 -8.17 0.62
C THR A 47 19.17 -7.42 -0.44
N SER A 48 18.81 -7.55 -1.72
CA SER A 48 19.68 -7.12 -2.83
C SER A 48 20.05 -5.63 -2.83
N LEU A 49 19.12 -4.74 -2.45
CA LEU A 49 19.41 -3.31 -2.36
C LEU A 49 20.36 -3.03 -1.19
N TYR A 50 20.08 -3.61 -0.03
CA TYR A 50 20.88 -3.47 1.18
C TYR A 50 22.33 -3.91 0.95
N ASP A 51 22.51 -5.14 0.43
CA ASP A 51 23.83 -5.72 0.19
C ASP A 51 24.67 -4.86 -0.77
N ARG A 52 24.05 -4.37 -1.85
CA ARG A 52 24.71 -3.53 -2.85
C ARG A 52 25.03 -2.13 -2.32
N LEU A 53 24.12 -1.54 -1.55
CA LEU A 53 24.29 -0.21 -0.97
C LEU A 53 25.41 -0.22 0.07
N GLU A 54 25.50 -1.27 0.90
CA GLU A 54 26.60 -1.43 1.84
C GLU A 54 27.93 -1.65 1.11
N ALA A 55 27.97 -2.58 0.15
CA ALA A 55 29.21 -2.88 -0.58
C ALA A 55 29.75 -1.69 -1.40
N SER A 56 28.86 -0.85 -1.95
CA SER A 56 29.25 0.22 -2.88
C SER A 56 29.50 1.55 -2.18
N TYR A 57 28.76 1.85 -1.11
CA TYR A 57 28.71 3.18 -0.51
C TYR A 57 28.83 3.18 1.01
N HIS A 58 28.97 2.01 1.66
CA HIS A 58 28.81 1.84 3.10
C HIS A 58 27.49 2.46 3.61
N GLY A 59 26.45 2.41 2.78
CA GLY A 59 25.29 3.26 3.00
C GLY A 59 24.54 2.92 4.28
N ILE A 60 24.52 1.64 4.67
CA ILE A 60 23.84 1.22 5.91
C ILE A 60 24.66 1.67 7.11
N SER A 61 25.96 1.34 7.11
CA SER A 61 26.90 1.73 8.17
C SER A 61 26.92 3.25 8.39
N ARG A 62 26.85 4.03 7.30
CA ARG A 62 26.81 5.50 7.34
C ARG A 62 25.50 6.03 7.91
N LEU A 63 24.35 5.46 7.54
CA LEU A 63 23.06 5.85 8.12
C LEU A 63 23.02 5.60 9.63
N HIS A 64 23.45 4.41 10.09
CA HIS A 64 23.55 4.13 11.52
C HIS A 64 24.48 5.10 12.23
N ALA A 65 25.70 5.30 11.71
CA ALA A 65 26.66 6.21 12.31
C ALA A 65 26.15 7.66 12.37
N TYR A 66 25.43 8.13 11.34
CA TYR A 66 24.82 9.45 11.32
C TYR A 66 23.75 9.58 12.41
N ILE A 67 22.86 8.60 12.54
CA ILE A 67 21.78 8.62 13.54
C ILE A 67 22.36 8.58 14.97
N GLU A 68 23.28 7.64 15.24
CA GLU A 68 23.88 7.43 16.57
C GLU A 68 24.73 8.62 17.02
N LYS A 69 25.54 9.20 16.11
CA LYS A 69 26.39 10.36 16.41
C LYS A 69 25.56 11.57 16.87
N ASN A 70 24.30 11.65 16.45
CA ASN A 70 23.39 12.72 16.80
C ASN A 70 22.46 12.38 17.98
N GLY A 71 22.75 11.30 18.72
CA GLY A 71 22.05 10.94 19.96
C GLY A 71 20.68 10.31 19.75
N GLU A 72 20.40 9.81 18.56
CA GLU A 72 19.12 9.19 18.17
C GLU A 72 19.30 7.69 17.90
N HIS A 73 18.18 6.98 17.78
CA HIS A 73 18.14 5.56 17.41
C HIS A 73 17.29 5.35 16.15
N PRO A 74 17.57 4.32 15.33
CA PRO A 74 16.72 3.91 14.22
C PRO A 74 15.26 3.64 14.65
N PHE A 75 14.32 3.69 13.70
CA PHE A 75 12.96 3.22 13.96
C PHE A 75 12.95 1.72 14.21
N GLU A 76 12.00 1.26 15.03
CA GLU A 76 11.83 -0.17 15.28
C GLU A 76 11.31 -0.89 14.02
N VAL A 77 11.82 -2.10 13.79
CA VAL A 77 11.25 -3.02 12.80
C VAL A 77 10.10 -3.75 13.46
N ILE A 78 8.89 -3.31 13.12
CA ILE A 78 7.66 -3.91 13.62
C ILE A 78 7.40 -5.18 12.81
N PRO A 79 7.41 -6.37 13.44
CA PRO A 79 7.17 -7.61 12.71
C PRO A 79 5.70 -7.73 12.31
N THR A 80 5.45 -8.26 11.11
CA THR A 80 4.10 -8.62 10.66
C THR A 80 3.46 -9.61 11.63
N ILE A 81 2.16 -9.44 11.91
CA ILE A 81 1.44 -10.40 12.75
C ILE A 81 1.49 -11.78 12.10
N GLY A 82 1.84 -12.79 12.91
CA GLY A 82 1.79 -14.16 12.44
C GLY A 82 2.97 -14.62 11.61
N ARG A 83 4.06 -13.83 11.51
CA ARG A 83 5.30 -14.24 10.82
C ARG A 83 5.78 -15.65 11.19
N ASP A 84 5.65 -16.02 12.46
CA ASP A 84 6.12 -17.30 13.00
C ASP A 84 5.03 -18.40 13.05
N LYS A 85 3.82 -18.11 12.55
CA LYS A 85 2.67 -19.03 12.63
C LYS A 85 2.01 -19.22 11.26
N VAL A 86 1.88 -20.48 10.85
CA VAL A 86 1.08 -20.83 9.68
C VAL A 86 -0.40 -20.85 10.09
N TYR A 87 -1.19 -19.96 9.51
CA TYR A 87 -2.63 -19.94 9.70
C TYR A 87 -3.34 -20.79 8.65
N GLU A 88 -4.30 -21.59 9.11
CA GLU A 88 -5.19 -22.34 8.24
C GLU A 88 -6.37 -21.47 7.80
N TYR A 89 -6.84 -21.73 6.58
CA TYR A 89 -7.96 -21.03 5.96
C TYR A 89 -9.02 -22.03 5.54
N SER A 90 -10.27 -21.57 5.48
CA SER A 90 -11.43 -22.38 5.15
C SER A 90 -11.24 -23.13 3.82
N LYS A 91 -11.78 -24.34 3.76
CA LYS A 91 -11.92 -25.07 2.49
C LYS A 91 -13.01 -24.45 1.61
N GLU A 92 -14.05 -23.93 2.26
CA GLU A 92 -15.10 -23.14 1.62
C GLU A 92 -14.54 -21.84 1.05
N VAL A 93 -15.11 -21.44 -0.10
CA VAL A 93 -14.79 -20.22 -0.82
C VAL A 93 -16.03 -19.35 -0.79
N TYR A 94 -15.85 -18.09 -0.41
CA TYR A 94 -16.93 -17.12 -0.27
C TYR A 94 -16.74 -15.98 -1.26
N SER A 95 -17.83 -15.35 -1.67
CA SER A 95 -17.71 -14.05 -2.30
C SER A 95 -17.28 -13.03 -1.24
N LEU A 96 -16.42 -12.08 -1.62
CA LEU A 96 -15.98 -11.02 -0.72
C LEU A 96 -17.17 -10.22 -0.19
N LYS A 97 -18.16 -9.97 -1.03
CA LYS A 97 -19.39 -9.28 -0.65
C LYS A 97 -20.11 -9.99 0.49
N ASP A 98 -20.30 -11.32 0.40
CA ASP A 98 -21.01 -12.07 1.43
C ASP A 98 -20.29 -12.02 2.78
N ILE A 99 -18.95 -12.09 2.77
CA ILE A 99 -18.16 -11.94 4.00
C ILE A 99 -18.33 -10.55 4.61
N LEU A 100 -18.27 -9.49 3.79
CA LEU A 100 -18.45 -8.13 4.27
C LEU A 100 -19.88 -7.90 4.79
N ASP A 101 -20.89 -8.43 4.10
CA ASP A 101 -22.29 -8.35 4.52
C ASP A 101 -22.55 -9.11 5.82
N ASP A 102 -21.97 -10.30 6.00
CA ASP A 102 -22.00 -11.04 7.27
C ASP A 102 -21.39 -10.22 8.40
N VAL A 103 -20.17 -9.72 8.20
CA VAL A 103 -19.45 -8.88 9.18
C VAL A 103 -20.27 -7.66 9.58
N PHE A 104 -20.93 -7.00 8.63
CA PHE A 104 -21.78 -5.83 8.91
C PHE A 104 -23.09 -6.17 9.62
N SER A 105 -23.66 -7.34 9.36
CA SER A 105 -24.90 -7.79 9.98
C SER A 105 -24.75 -8.20 11.45
N ARG A 106 -23.52 -8.54 11.88
CA ARG A 106 -23.22 -8.91 13.26
C ARG A 106 -23.41 -7.72 14.21
N GLU A 107 -24.04 -8.00 15.36
CA GLU A 107 -24.14 -7.06 16.47
C GLU A 107 -22.75 -6.60 16.92
N LYS A 108 -22.65 -5.33 17.34
CA LYS A 108 -21.41 -4.74 17.80
C LYS A 108 -21.02 -5.39 19.13
N GLY A 109 -19.92 -6.13 19.11
CA GLY A 109 -19.33 -6.78 20.29
C GLY A 109 -18.22 -5.93 20.90
N ASP A 110 -17.22 -6.60 21.46
CA ASP A 110 -16.03 -5.96 22.02
C ASP A 110 -15.31 -5.10 20.98
N ILE A 111 -14.61 -4.07 21.46
CA ILE A 111 -13.82 -3.14 20.65
C ILE A 111 -12.35 -3.30 20.97
N SER A 112 -11.50 -3.16 19.95
CA SER A 112 -10.05 -3.18 20.12
C SER A 112 -9.54 -1.85 20.70
N ASP A 113 -8.53 -1.95 21.58
CA ASP A 113 -7.78 -0.82 22.14
C ASP A 113 -6.51 -0.51 21.34
N GLU A 114 -6.32 -1.12 20.17
CA GLU A 114 -5.16 -0.91 19.30
C GLU A 114 -5.02 0.58 18.90
N PRO A 115 -3.95 1.28 19.34
CA PRO A 115 -3.79 2.72 19.12
C PRO A 115 -3.80 3.12 17.64
N PHE A 116 -3.31 2.25 16.76
CA PHE A 116 -3.27 2.56 15.32
C PHE A 116 -4.67 2.75 14.70
N LEU A 117 -5.73 2.19 15.31
CA LEU A 117 -7.11 2.37 14.83
C LEU A 117 -7.57 3.83 14.90
N GLU A 118 -7.10 4.61 15.88
CA GLU A 118 -7.39 6.05 15.96
C GLU A 118 -6.69 6.82 14.83
N GLU A 119 -5.51 6.39 14.41
CA GLU A 119 -4.82 6.94 13.24
C GLU A 119 -5.56 6.60 11.95
N LEU A 120 -6.11 5.38 11.83
CA LEU A 120 -6.94 5.01 10.68
C LEU A 120 -8.24 5.82 10.61
N ILE A 121 -8.84 6.19 11.75
CA ILE A 121 -9.99 7.09 11.76
C ILE A 121 -9.60 8.47 11.23
N ARG A 122 -8.47 9.04 11.70
CA ARG A 122 -7.96 10.32 11.17
C ARG A 122 -7.63 10.25 9.68
N TYR A 123 -7.05 9.14 9.23
CA TYR A 123 -6.82 8.89 7.81
C TYR A 123 -8.14 8.89 7.03
N CYS A 124 -9.18 8.22 7.55
CA CYS A 124 -10.52 8.23 6.95
C CYS A 124 -11.10 9.65 6.88
N GLU A 125 -10.97 10.45 7.93
CA GLU A 125 -11.41 11.85 7.94
C GLU A 125 -10.68 12.69 6.88
N TRP A 126 -9.37 12.50 6.72
CA TRP A 126 -8.56 13.20 5.71
C TRP A 126 -8.93 12.81 4.27
N ILE A 127 -9.25 11.54 4.02
CA ILE A 127 -9.73 11.08 2.71
C ILE A 127 -10.99 11.87 2.31
N GLY A 128 -11.91 12.08 3.27
CA GLY A 128 -13.17 12.78 3.07
C GLY A 128 -14.18 12.02 2.21
N TYR A 129 -15.39 12.57 2.08
CA TYR A 129 -16.48 11.96 1.31
C TYR A 129 -17.22 12.97 0.42
N GLU A 130 -17.34 12.65 -0.86
CA GLU A 130 -18.10 13.38 -1.87
C GLU A 130 -19.16 12.45 -2.48
N LYS A 131 -20.44 12.87 -2.48
CA LYS A 131 -21.58 12.02 -2.86
C LYS A 131 -21.50 11.48 -4.30
N ASP A 132 -20.97 12.27 -5.23
CA ASP A 132 -20.90 11.93 -6.66
C ASP A 132 -19.54 11.29 -7.04
N THR A 133 -18.82 10.73 -6.06
CA THR A 133 -17.50 10.11 -6.23
C THR A 133 -17.55 8.65 -5.81
N ALA A 134 -17.00 7.76 -6.64
CA ALA A 134 -16.77 6.37 -6.29
C ALA A 134 -15.48 6.23 -5.48
N TYR A 135 -15.53 5.47 -4.40
CA TYR A 135 -14.36 5.18 -3.55
C TYR A 135 -13.98 3.71 -3.67
N ILE A 136 -12.82 3.44 -4.25
CA ILE A 136 -12.26 2.09 -4.33
C ILE A 136 -11.33 1.89 -3.14
N PHE A 137 -11.65 0.91 -2.30
CA PHE A 137 -10.81 0.49 -1.19
C PHE A 137 -10.05 -0.77 -1.59
N LEU A 138 -8.72 -0.69 -1.69
CA LEU A 138 -7.86 -1.84 -1.96
C LEU A 138 -7.68 -2.66 -0.67
N LEU A 139 -8.54 -3.65 -0.47
CA LEU A 139 -8.86 -4.24 0.83
C LEU A 139 -7.76 -5.08 1.50
N ARG A 140 -6.56 -5.19 0.92
CA ARG A 140 -5.43 -5.80 1.65
C ARG A 140 -5.18 -5.01 2.94
N ASP A 141 -5.13 -3.68 2.82
CA ASP A 141 -4.76 -2.80 3.92
C ASP A 141 -5.81 -1.69 4.15
N THR A 142 -6.95 -1.76 3.46
CA THR A 142 -8.00 -0.73 3.56
C THR A 142 -9.37 -1.29 3.90
N LEU A 143 -9.42 -2.53 4.44
CA LEU A 143 -10.65 -3.12 4.96
C LEU A 143 -11.27 -2.22 6.03
N LEU A 144 -10.49 -1.81 7.04
CA LEU A 144 -10.98 -1.00 8.13
C LEU A 144 -11.47 0.39 7.69
N PRO A 145 -10.77 1.11 6.80
CA PRO A 145 -11.32 2.28 6.13
C PRO A 145 -12.66 2.00 5.41
N TYR A 146 -12.79 0.91 4.65
CA TYR A 146 -14.06 0.55 4.02
C TYR A 146 -15.17 0.34 5.07
N ILE A 147 -14.86 -0.32 6.19
CA ILE A 147 -15.80 -0.53 7.29
C ILE A 147 -16.29 0.83 7.84
N TYR A 148 -15.37 1.76 8.09
CA TYR A 148 -15.68 3.09 8.60
C TYR A 148 -16.70 3.82 7.71
N TYR A 149 -16.41 3.92 6.41
CA TYR A 149 -17.30 4.61 5.47
C TYR A 149 -18.67 3.92 5.35
N ARG A 150 -18.71 2.59 5.32
CA ARG A 150 -19.97 1.86 5.24
C ARG A 150 -20.80 1.96 6.53
N SER A 151 -20.17 2.07 7.70
CA SER A 151 -20.86 2.32 8.97
C SER A 151 -21.57 3.68 9.02
N LEU A 152 -20.98 4.68 8.37
CA LEU A 152 -21.58 6.01 8.18
C LEU A 152 -22.63 6.07 7.05
N HIS A 153 -23.10 4.91 6.57
CA HIS A 153 -24.08 4.77 5.48
C HIS A 153 -23.66 5.51 4.19
N ARG A 154 -22.35 5.56 3.91
CA ARG A 154 -21.86 6.14 2.65
C ARG A 154 -22.13 5.19 1.49
N GLU A 155 -22.49 5.78 0.34
CA GLU A 155 -22.77 5.08 -0.91
C GLU A 155 -21.54 5.12 -1.83
N HIS A 156 -21.58 4.34 -2.92
CA HIS A 156 -20.52 4.30 -3.95
C HIS A 156 -19.15 3.81 -3.43
N LEU A 157 -19.19 2.83 -2.51
CA LEU A 157 -18.01 2.20 -1.93
C LEU A 157 -17.73 0.86 -2.63
N TYR A 158 -16.52 0.69 -3.14
CA TYR A 158 -16.10 -0.45 -3.95
C TYR A 158 -14.96 -1.21 -3.24
N PRO A 159 -15.28 -2.34 -2.56
CA PRO A 159 -14.30 -3.16 -1.87
C PRO A 159 -13.56 -4.06 -2.87
N TRP A 160 -12.37 -3.67 -3.32
CA TRP A 160 -11.61 -4.44 -4.32
C TRP A 160 -10.41 -5.14 -3.67
N LEU A 161 -10.25 -6.43 -3.97
CA LEU A 161 -9.09 -7.21 -3.53
C LEU A 161 -8.09 -7.39 -4.67
N LEU A 162 -7.84 -6.30 -5.41
CA LEU A 162 -6.89 -6.25 -6.52
C LEU A 162 -5.46 -6.15 -5.97
N SER A 163 -4.87 -7.30 -5.70
CA SER A 163 -3.53 -7.47 -5.13
C SER A 163 -2.56 -8.10 -6.14
N ARG A 164 -1.28 -8.24 -5.77
CA ARG A 164 -0.28 -9.03 -6.52
C ARG A 164 -0.81 -10.41 -6.90
N LYS A 165 -1.42 -11.12 -5.95
CA LYS A 165 -2.04 -12.44 -6.18
C LYS A 165 -3.21 -12.39 -7.16
N ALA A 166 -3.97 -11.30 -7.19
CA ALA A 166 -5.04 -11.13 -8.17
C ALA A 166 -4.48 -10.91 -9.58
N LEU A 167 -3.39 -10.15 -9.71
CA LEU A 167 -2.69 -9.98 -10.98
C LEU A 167 -2.13 -11.32 -11.49
N VAL A 168 -1.48 -12.11 -10.63
CA VAL A 168 -1.01 -13.46 -10.96
C VAL A 168 -2.17 -14.37 -11.39
N ALA A 169 -3.30 -14.34 -10.67
CA ALA A 169 -4.47 -15.14 -11.03
C ALA A 169 -5.07 -14.77 -12.40
N LEU A 170 -4.95 -13.49 -12.81
CA LEU A 170 -5.45 -12.99 -14.10
C LEU A 170 -4.49 -13.25 -15.25
N SER A 171 -3.18 -13.12 -15.02
CA SER A 171 -2.14 -13.26 -16.05
C SER A 171 -1.62 -14.69 -16.21
N GLY A 172 -1.65 -15.49 -15.12
CA GLY A 172 -0.92 -16.75 -15.03
C GLY A 172 0.60 -16.58 -14.91
N VAL A 173 1.09 -15.37 -14.66
CA VAL A 173 2.51 -15.00 -14.61
C VAL A 173 2.82 -14.43 -13.22
N GLU A 174 3.85 -14.97 -12.57
CA GLU A 174 4.38 -14.45 -11.31
C GLU A 174 5.04 -13.08 -11.53
N ASP A 175 5.07 -12.24 -10.49
CA ASP A 175 5.78 -10.95 -10.48
C ASP A 175 5.32 -9.91 -11.55
N VAL A 176 4.13 -10.04 -12.12
CA VAL A 176 3.59 -9.02 -13.07
C VAL A 176 3.47 -7.64 -12.42
N ASP A 177 3.23 -7.58 -11.10
CA ASP A 177 3.21 -6.31 -10.38
C ASP A 177 4.57 -5.62 -10.37
N ASP A 178 5.67 -6.38 -10.42
CA ASP A 178 7.01 -5.82 -10.54
C ASP A 178 7.22 -5.19 -11.91
N GLU A 179 6.74 -5.80 -12.99
CA GLU A 179 6.82 -5.21 -14.33
C GLU A 179 6.03 -3.91 -14.44
N ILE A 180 4.85 -3.85 -13.80
CA ILE A 180 4.05 -2.63 -13.73
C ILE A 180 4.76 -1.57 -12.89
N ARG A 181 5.27 -1.96 -11.71
CA ARG A 181 6.00 -1.08 -10.79
C ARG A 181 7.30 -0.55 -11.42
N MET A 182 7.93 -1.32 -12.31
CA MET A 182 9.13 -0.94 -13.04
C MET A 182 8.93 0.31 -13.90
N ALA A 183 7.71 0.58 -14.39
CA ALA A 183 7.40 1.83 -15.10
C ALA A 183 7.72 3.07 -14.25
N LEU A 184 7.32 3.05 -12.97
CA LEU A 184 7.58 4.14 -12.03
C LEU A 184 9.07 4.37 -11.83
N PHE A 185 9.86 3.31 -11.62
CA PHE A 185 11.30 3.43 -11.40
C PHE A 185 12.06 3.88 -12.64
N ASN A 186 11.65 3.42 -13.83
CA ASN A 186 12.27 3.87 -15.07
C ASN A 186 12.01 5.37 -15.30
N THR A 187 10.80 5.87 -15.04
CA THR A 187 10.50 7.30 -15.16
C THR A 187 11.28 8.13 -14.13
N LEU A 188 11.41 7.64 -12.90
CA LEU A 188 12.24 8.29 -11.89
C LEU A 188 13.72 8.35 -12.29
N GLU A 189 14.25 7.28 -12.87
CA GLU A 189 15.65 7.19 -13.31
C GLU A 189 15.94 8.09 -14.52
N LEU A 190 15.01 8.21 -15.47
CA LEU A 190 15.13 9.12 -16.60
C LEU A 190 15.13 10.59 -16.17
N ASN A 191 14.37 10.93 -15.11
CA ASN A 191 14.27 12.27 -14.55
C ASN A 191 13.96 13.37 -15.60
N ASP A 192 13.20 13.00 -16.64
CA ASP A 192 12.81 13.87 -17.76
C ASP A 192 11.34 14.28 -17.64
N TYR A 193 10.98 14.84 -16.49
CA TYR A 193 9.63 15.35 -16.23
C TYR A 193 9.69 16.75 -15.62
N SER A 194 8.78 17.60 -16.05
CA SER A 194 8.74 19.02 -15.68
C SER A 194 7.83 19.32 -14.48
N SER A 195 6.98 18.37 -14.10
CA SER A 195 6.01 18.48 -12.99
C SER A 195 5.54 17.10 -12.53
N SER A 196 4.83 17.04 -11.39
CA SER A 196 4.21 15.80 -10.91
C SER A 196 3.17 15.24 -11.91
N ASP A 197 2.39 16.10 -12.56
CA ASP A 197 1.39 15.66 -13.55
C ASP A 197 2.05 15.02 -14.77
N ASP A 198 3.12 15.64 -15.28
CA ASP A 198 3.93 15.10 -16.38
C ASP A 198 4.56 13.75 -15.98
N PHE A 199 5.09 13.64 -14.76
CA PHE A 199 5.58 12.37 -14.21
C PHE A 199 4.50 11.28 -14.25
N PHE A 200 3.31 11.54 -13.70
CA PHE A 200 2.24 10.55 -13.67
C PHE A 200 1.73 10.19 -15.08
N ASP A 201 1.67 11.16 -16.00
CA ASP A 201 1.31 10.89 -17.39
C ASP A 201 2.32 9.96 -18.08
N GLN A 202 3.61 10.17 -17.86
CA GLN A 202 4.67 9.30 -18.38
C GLN A 202 4.61 7.90 -17.76
N VAL A 203 4.43 7.80 -16.44
CA VAL A 203 4.27 6.51 -15.75
C VAL A 203 3.03 5.78 -16.28
N CYS A 204 1.87 6.43 -16.39
CA CYS A 204 0.65 5.82 -16.92
C CYS A 204 0.82 5.38 -18.38
N LYS A 205 1.53 6.12 -19.22
CA LYS A 205 1.87 5.67 -20.59
C LYS A 205 2.73 4.41 -20.56
N SER A 206 3.76 4.37 -19.72
CA SER A 206 4.62 3.21 -19.59
C SER A 206 3.87 2.00 -19.04
N ILE A 207 3.01 2.17 -18.03
CA ILE A 207 2.18 1.09 -17.49
C ILE A 207 1.26 0.53 -18.57
N ARG A 208 0.58 1.38 -19.36
CA ARG A 208 -0.26 0.93 -20.48
C ARG A 208 0.52 0.05 -21.46
N ASN A 209 1.72 0.45 -21.84
CA ASN A 209 2.56 -0.34 -22.74
C ASN A 209 2.95 -1.69 -22.11
N THR A 210 3.26 -1.73 -20.81
CA THR A 210 3.56 -2.98 -20.10
C THR A 210 2.36 -3.93 -20.09
N ILE A 211 1.17 -3.43 -19.75
CA ILE A 211 -0.02 -4.28 -19.57
C ILE A 211 -0.67 -4.75 -20.88
N GLU A 212 -0.24 -4.26 -22.04
CA GLU A 212 -0.64 -4.80 -23.35
C GLU A 212 -0.25 -6.28 -23.51
N ALA A 213 0.81 -6.72 -22.83
CA ALA A 213 1.20 -8.13 -22.77
C ALA A 213 0.23 -9.01 -21.94
N TYR A 214 -0.67 -8.39 -21.14
CA TYR A 214 -1.55 -9.05 -20.19
C TYR A 214 -3.04 -8.69 -20.43
N PRO A 215 -3.64 -9.11 -21.55
CA PRO A 215 -4.98 -8.69 -21.96
C PRO A 215 -6.08 -9.02 -20.93
N ASN A 216 -5.94 -10.15 -20.21
CA ASN A 216 -6.89 -10.53 -19.15
C ASN A 216 -6.91 -9.54 -17.97
N ILE A 217 -5.75 -8.97 -17.60
CA ILE A 217 -5.68 -7.92 -16.58
C ILE A 217 -6.40 -6.67 -17.11
N VAL A 218 -6.10 -6.27 -18.34
CA VAL A 218 -6.70 -5.08 -18.97
C VAL A 218 -8.21 -5.22 -19.07
N GLU A 219 -8.71 -6.36 -19.57
CA GLU A 219 -10.15 -6.64 -19.71
C GLU A 219 -10.84 -6.63 -18.35
N CYS A 220 -10.29 -7.34 -17.37
CA CYS A 220 -10.85 -7.40 -16.02
C CYS A 220 -10.94 -6.01 -15.39
N VAL A 221 -9.84 -5.25 -15.39
CA VAL A 221 -9.76 -3.92 -14.78
C VAL A 221 -10.66 -2.92 -15.51
N LYS A 222 -10.68 -2.93 -16.85
CA LYS A 222 -11.60 -2.07 -17.61
C LYS A 222 -13.06 -2.40 -17.36
N SER A 223 -13.40 -3.68 -17.21
CA SER A 223 -14.78 -4.09 -16.86
C SER A 223 -15.17 -3.61 -15.46
N LEU A 224 -14.30 -3.83 -14.47
CA LEU A 224 -14.50 -3.34 -13.10
C LEU A 224 -14.69 -1.82 -13.06
N LEU A 225 -13.81 -1.05 -13.71
CA LEU A 225 -13.92 0.41 -13.80
C LEU A 225 -15.14 0.86 -14.61
N GLY A 226 -15.48 0.15 -15.70
CA GLY A 226 -16.64 0.44 -16.55
C GLY A 226 -17.98 0.22 -15.86
N SER A 227 -18.02 -0.60 -14.79
CA SER A 227 -19.20 -0.80 -13.96
C SER A 227 -19.49 0.37 -13.00
N ILE A 228 -18.52 1.26 -12.79
CA ILE A 228 -18.63 2.44 -11.92
C ILE A 228 -19.28 3.58 -12.72
N GLY A 229 -20.42 4.08 -12.25
CA GLY A 229 -21.21 5.11 -12.95
C GLY A 229 -20.80 6.55 -12.64
N GLU A 230 -20.00 6.73 -11.60
CA GLU A 230 -19.58 8.02 -11.06
C GLU A 230 -18.53 8.67 -11.98
N LYS A 231 -18.51 10.01 -11.99
CA LYS A 231 -17.61 10.78 -12.86
C LYS A 231 -16.20 10.88 -12.31
N LYS A 232 -16.02 10.62 -11.02
CA LYS A 232 -14.76 10.67 -10.29
C LYS A 232 -14.61 9.39 -9.50
N ILE A 233 -13.40 8.84 -9.53
CA ILE A 233 -13.03 7.64 -8.78
C ILE A 233 -11.83 8.00 -7.91
N VAL A 234 -11.91 7.73 -6.60
CA VAL A 234 -10.80 7.88 -5.68
C VAL A 234 -10.39 6.50 -5.20
N VAL A 235 -9.15 6.11 -5.48
CA VAL A 235 -8.56 4.85 -5.03
C VAL A 235 -7.81 5.08 -3.73
N ILE A 236 -8.17 4.32 -2.70
CA ILE A 236 -7.59 4.40 -1.36
C ILE A 236 -6.59 3.25 -1.21
N GLU A 237 -5.35 3.59 -0.88
CA GLU A 237 -4.20 2.68 -0.85
C GLU A 237 -3.29 2.97 0.35
N SER A 238 -2.61 1.94 0.87
CA SER A 238 -1.57 2.06 1.89
C SER A 238 -0.17 1.83 1.30
N GLY A 239 -0.07 1.07 0.19
CA GLY A 239 1.19 0.67 -0.42
C GLY A 239 2.00 1.85 -0.95
N TYR A 240 3.25 1.98 -0.47
CA TYR A 240 4.09 3.17 -0.62
C TYR A 240 4.44 3.63 -2.05
N CYS A 241 4.26 2.78 -3.06
CA CYS A 241 4.51 3.11 -4.47
C CYS A 241 3.26 3.52 -5.25
N GLY A 242 2.05 3.20 -4.77
CA GLY A 242 0.81 3.45 -5.50
C GLY A 242 0.68 2.65 -6.80
N THR A 243 1.33 1.49 -6.93
CA THR A 243 1.36 0.69 -8.18
C THR A 243 -0.03 0.35 -8.71
N ILE A 244 -0.92 -0.14 -7.85
CA ILE A 244 -2.29 -0.50 -8.25
C ILE A 244 -3.12 0.76 -8.60
N PRO A 245 -3.15 1.82 -7.77
CA PRO A 245 -3.76 3.09 -8.18
C PRO A 245 -3.28 3.62 -9.52
N LEU A 246 -1.98 3.57 -9.80
CA LEU A 246 -1.39 4.01 -11.08
C LEU A 246 -1.80 3.12 -12.24
N LEU A 247 -1.93 1.80 -12.03
CA LEU A 247 -2.52 0.89 -13.01
C LEU A 247 -3.95 1.30 -13.35
N LEU A 248 -4.79 1.53 -12.34
CA LEU A 248 -6.18 1.95 -12.56
C LEU A 248 -6.24 3.30 -13.30
N LYS A 249 -5.44 4.27 -12.87
CA LYS A 249 -5.30 5.59 -13.53
C LYS A 249 -4.81 5.50 -14.97
N SER A 250 -3.96 4.53 -15.28
CA SER A 250 -3.48 4.32 -16.64
C SER A 250 -4.59 3.89 -17.60
N LEU A 251 -5.65 3.26 -17.08
CA LEU A 251 -6.75 2.69 -17.86
C LEU A 251 -8.02 3.55 -17.84
N ASP A 252 -8.20 4.42 -16.85
CA ASP A 252 -9.37 5.29 -16.72
C ASP A 252 -8.99 6.67 -16.15
N GLY A 253 -9.25 7.72 -16.93
CA GLY A 253 -8.91 9.10 -16.57
C GLY A 253 -9.74 9.68 -15.42
N ARG A 254 -10.82 9.01 -14.99
CA ARG A 254 -11.62 9.41 -13.81
C ARG A 254 -10.90 9.15 -12.49
N VAL A 255 -9.85 8.32 -12.52
CA VAL A 255 -9.14 7.84 -11.33
C VAL A 255 -8.17 8.89 -10.80
N ASP A 256 -8.39 9.20 -9.53
CA ASP A 256 -7.44 9.83 -8.63
C ASP A 256 -7.17 8.90 -7.44
N LEU A 257 -6.22 9.26 -6.58
CA LEU A 257 -5.76 8.40 -5.51
C LEU A 257 -5.48 9.16 -4.21
N ARG A 258 -5.70 8.47 -3.10
CA ARG A 258 -5.45 8.91 -1.74
C ARG A 258 -4.67 7.79 -1.04
N MET A 259 -3.48 8.12 -0.58
CA MET A 259 -2.55 7.17 0.01
C MET A 259 -2.28 7.52 1.47
N TYR A 260 -2.02 6.50 2.28
CA TYR A 260 -1.62 6.73 3.67
C TYR A 260 -0.27 7.46 3.73
N THR A 261 0.74 6.91 3.06
CA THR A 261 2.08 7.50 2.93
C THR A 261 2.73 7.05 1.63
N ALA A 262 3.95 7.53 1.36
CA ALA A 262 4.75 7.11 0.20
C ALA A 262 6.23 6.92 0.59
N ALA A 263 6.96 6.18 -0.24
CA ALA A 263 8.42 6.11 -0.14
C ALA A 263 9.02 7.51 -0.15
N THR A 264 10.13 7.71 0.56
CA THR A 264 10.77 9.03 0.74
C THR A 264 11.01 9.74 -0.60
N TYR A 265 11.51 9.03 -1.61
CA TYR A 265 11.75 9.54 -2.96
C TYR A 265 10.48 9.86 -3.78
N LEU A 266 9.30 9.46 -3.31
CA LEU A 266 8.01 9.72 -3.96
C LEU A 266 7.19 10.84 -3.30
N ARG A 267 7.57 11.29 -2.10
CA ARG A 267 6.75 12.21 -1.30
C ARG A 267 6.44 13.51 -2.01
N ASP A 268 7.43 14.12 -2.64
CA ASP A 268 7.25 15.40 -3.33
C ASP A 268 6.36 15.27 -4.58
N LEU A 269 6.41 14.10 -5.24
CA LEU A 269 5.59 13.80 -6.41
C LEU A 269 4.12 13.58 -6.02
N TYR A 270 3.88 12.83 -4.94
CA TYR A 270 2.54 12.52 -4.48
C TYR A 270 1.90 13.64 -3.63
N ARG A 271 2.69 14.45 -2.92
CA ARG A 271 2.29 15.66 -2.16
C ARG A 271 0.92 15.58 -1.47
N ASP A 272 -0.12 16.17 -2.07
CA ASP A 272 -1.48 16.29 -1.52
C ASP A 272 -2.28 14.98 -1.61
N LYS A 273 -1.69 13.95 -2.21
CA LYS A 273 -2.24 12.59 -2.30
C LYS A 273 -1.78 11.69 -1.17
N ILE A 274 -0.86 12.11 -0.30
CA ILE A 274 -0.47 11.37 0.91
C ILE A 274 -1.01 12.04 2.17
N TYR A 275 -1.50 11.23 3.10
CA TYR A 275 -2.01 11.69 4.38
C TYR A 275 -0.91 12.11 5.34
N THR A 276 0.16 11.30 5.44
CA THR A 276 1.25 11.52 6.39
C THR A 276 2.63 11.27 5.78
N PRO A 277 3.66 12.04 6.15
CA PRO A 277 5.04 11.74 5.78
C PRO A 277 5.64 10.60 6.61
N ARG A 278 4.90 10.02 7.55
CA ARG A 278 5.38 8.96 8.45
C ARG A 278 5.44 7.60 7.75
N PHE A 279 6.48 7.40 6.94
CA PHE A 279 6.71 6.11 6.26
C PHE A 279 6.84 4.96 7.26
N GLU A 280 7.46 5.22 8.42
CA GLU A 280 7.70 4.23 9.47
C GLU A 280 6.43 3.57 10.01
N ASP A 281 5.27 4.21 9.84
CA ASP A 281 3.98 3.70 10.29
C ASP A 281 3.34 2.71 9.29
N ILE A 282 3.89 2.55 8.08
CA ILE A 282 3.26 1.69 7.04
C ILE A 282 3.12 0.23 7.50
N ARG A 283 4.05 -0.25 8.32
CA ARG A 283 4.02 -1.61 8.89
C ARG A 283 2.88 -1.82 9.89
N LEU A 284 2.32 -0.75 10.47
CA LEU A 284 1.19 -0.87 11.41
C LEU A 284 -0.08 -1.38 10.72
N PHE A 285 -0.20 -1.26 9.40
CA PHE A 285 -1.30 -1.92 8.67
C PHE A 285 -1.21 -3.45 8.73
N GLU A 286 0.01 -3.98 8.76
CA GLU A 286 0.31 -5.41 8.84
C GLU A 286 0.28 -5.95 10.29
N THR A 287 0.00 -5.07 11.27
CA THR A 287 -0.24 -5.44 12.66
C THR A 287 -1.73 -5.50 13.02
N LEU A 288 -2.61 -5.53 12.03
CA LEU A 288 -4.06 -5.62 12.26
C LEU A 288 -4.58 -6.97 11.78
N TYR A 289 -5.22 -7.72 12.68
CA TYR A 289 -5.74 -9.06 12.40
C TYR A 289 -6.76 -9.06 11.26
N SER A 290 -7.62 -8.04 11.21
CA SER A 290 -8.64 -7.86 10.18
C SER A 290 -8.06 -7.67 8.77
N GLN A 291 -6.89 -7.03 8.67
CA GLN A 291 -6.26 -6.70 7.39
C GLN A 291 -5.33 -7.81 6.92
N ASP A 292 -4.47 -8.31 7.81
CA ASP A 292 -3.42 -9.26 7.43
C ASP A 292 -3.89 -10.73 7.40
N LEU A 293 -4.76 -11.13 8.34
CA LEU A 293 -5.08 -12.54 8.55
C LEU A 293 -6.53 -12.95 8.29
N PHE A 294 -7.49 -12.06 8.51
CA PHE A 294 -8.91 -12.44 8.58
C PHE A 294 -9.45 -13.07 7.28
N ILE A 295 -9.10 -12.49 6.14
CA ILE A 295 -9.48 -12.98 4.80
C ILE A 295 -8.27 -13.04 3.88
N ARG A 296 -8.26 -14.02 2.98
CA ARG A 296 -7.23 -14.17 1.95
C ARG A 296 -7.85 -14.28 0.58
N PHE A 297 -7.28 -13.55 -0.39
CA PHE A 297 -7.62 -13.69 -1.80
C PHE A 297 -7.46 -15.14 -2.25
N TYR A 298 -8.48 -15.65 -2.96
CA TYR A 298 -8.47 -16.98 -3.55
C TYR A 298 -8.44 -16.90 -5.09
N SER A 299 -9.42 -16.22 -5.69
CA SER A 299 -9.52 -16.04 -7.14
C SER A 299 -10.43 -14.87 -7.49
N ILE A 300 -10.53 -14.58 -8.78
CA ILE A 300 -11.53 -13.67 -9.34
C ILE A 300 -12.32 -14.43 -10.40
N ALA A 301 -13.65 -14.36 -10.33
CA ALA A 301 -14.56 -15.01 -11.27
C ALA A 301 -15.73 -14.08 -11.54
N ASP A 302 -16.08 -13.88 -12.81
CA ASP A 302 -17.18 -12.99 -13.23
C ASP A 302 -17.14 -11.61 -12.54
N HIS A 303 -15.95 -10.99 -12.52
CA HIS A 303 -15.67 -9.71 -11.87
C HIS A 303 -15.94 -9.67 -10.35
N THR A 304 -16.11 -10.82 -9.72
CA THR A 304 -16.31 -10.98 -8.28
C THR A 304 -15.04 -11.50 -7.62
N PHE A 305 -14.60 -10.82 -6.56
CA PHE A 305 -13.48 -11.28 -5.73
C PHE A 305 -13.93 -12.42 -4.82
N LEU A 306 -13.22 -13.55 -4.90
CA LEU A 306 -13.46 -14.73 -4.07
C LEU A 306 -12.36 -14.84 -3.01
N VAL A 307 -12.76 -15.18 -1.80
CA VAL A 307 -11.88 -15.21 -0.63
C VAL A 307 -12.05 -16.49 0.18
N LYS A 308 -11.04 -16.77 1.01
CA LYS A 308 -11.09 -17.75 2.09
C LYS A 308 -10.93 -17.04 3.43
N LYS A 309 -11.62 -17.51 4.45
CA LYS A 309 -11.58 -16.95 5.80
C LYS A 309 -10.59 -17.72 6.66
N CYS A 310 -9.86 -17.04 7.53
CA CYS A 310 -9.04 -17.73 8.54
C CYS A 310 -9.96 -18.49 9.52
N ILE A 311 -9.57 -19.71 9.87
CA ILE A 311 -10.36 -20.56 10.79
C ILE A 311 -9.91 -20.46 12.24
N ASP A 312 -8.86 -19.69 12.51
CA ASP A 312 -8.34 -19.49 13.86
C ASP A 312 -9.29 -18.59 14.67
N PRO A 313 -9.87 -19.08 15.79
CA PRO A 313 -10.82 -18.31 16.58
C PRO A 313 -10.23 -17.01 17.15
N VAL A 314 -8.93 -16.99 17.46
CA VAL A 314 -8.27 -15.78 17.99
C VAL A 314 -8.18 -14.71 16.91
N VAL A 315 -7.89 -15.11 15.66
CA VAL A 315 -7.89 -14.19 14.52
C VAL A 315 -9.28 -13.62 14.31
N GLU A 316 -10.32 -14.46 14.35
CA GLU A 316 -11.70 -13.98 14.21
C GLU A 316 -12.09 -13.01 15.34
N GLU A 317 -11.82 -13.35 16.60
CA GLU A 317 -12.11 -12.48 17.75
C GLU A 317 -11.42 -11.11 17.61
N LYS A 318 -10.11 -11.10 17.34
CA LYS A 318 -9.31 -9.86 17.23
C LYS A 318 -9.72 -9.03 16.02
N ALA A 319 -9.91 -9.66 14.86
CA ALA A 319 -10.37 -8.96 13.66
C ALA A 319 -11.74 -8.32 13.87
N LEU A 320 -12.69 -9.01 14.52
CA LEU A 320 -14.00 -8.45 14.82
C LEU A 320 -13.93 -7.30 15.81
N ALA A 321 -13.04 -7.34 16.81
CA ALA A 321 -12.83 -6.24 17.73
C ALA A 321 -12.28 -4.97 17.04
N GLU A 322 -11.35 -5.13 16.10
CA GLU A 322 -10.85 -4.03 15.24
C GLU A 322 -11.97 -3.47 14.35
N ILE A 323 -12.74 -4.34 13.70
CA ILE A 323 -13.89 -3.96 12.87
C ILE A 323 -14.94 -3.20 13.69
N ASN A 324 -15.26 -3.65 14.90
CA ASN A 324 -16.24 -3.01 15.77
C ASN A 324 -15.79 -1.61 16.20
N LYS A 325 -14.48 -1.38 16.38
CA LYS A 325 -13.93 -0.05 16.65
C LYS A 325 -14.19 0.90 15.48
N MET A 326 -14.12 0.41 14.23
CA MET A 326 -14.34 1.21 13.02
C MET A 326 -15.81 1.38 12.64
N LYS A 327 -16.74 0.58 13.20
CA LYS A 327 -18.19 0.79 13.05
C LYS A 327 -18.65 1.96 13.93
N VAL A 328 -18.73 3.16 13.38
CA VAL A 328 -19.10 4.38 14.11
C VAL A 328 -20.59 4.59 14.18
#